data_AF-A0A3P6FP94-F1
#
_entry.id   AF-A0A3P6FP94-F1
#
_cell.length_a   1.000
_cell.length_b   1.000
_cell.length_c   1.000
_cell.angle_alpha   90.00
_cell.angle_beta   90.00
_cell.angle_gamma   90.00
#
_symmetry.space_group_name_H-M   'P 1'
#
loop_
_entity.id
_entity.type
_entity.pdbx_description
1 polymer ?
#
loop_
_entity_poly.entity_id
_entity_poly.type
_entity_poly.pdbx_seq_one_letter_code
_entity_poly.pdbx_strand_id
1 'polypeptide(L)'
;MSQYVPVLEFYSNKLPLISAGNSSSETLFGINVNPLCKPQDVSYTFLPNMSYFEFLPVDEGNNGEIVDLVNVKLGCLYETLVTNYFGGLYTFIYLVKVEIL
;
A
#
# COMPACT_ATOMS: atom_id res chain seq x y z
N MET A 1 -8.94 -6.50 4.68
CA MET A 1 -10.27 -5.87 4.78
C MET A 1 -11.38 -6.54 3.98
N SER A 2 -11.08 -7.43 3.02
CA SER A 2 -12.09 -8.11 2.19
C SER A 2 -13.16 -8.88 2.98
N GLN A 3 -12.82 -9.43 4.15
CA GLN A 3 -13.73 -10.23 4.98
C GLN A 3 -14.98 -9.48 5.48
N TYR A 4 -14.91 -8.16 5.64
CA TYR A 4 -16.02 -7.37 6.19
C TYR A 4 -16.90 -6.71 5.11
N VAL A 5 -16.46 -6.75 3.85
CA VAL A 5 -17.18 -6.18 2.71
C VAL A 5 -18.64 -6.67 2.63
N PRO A 6 -18.95 -7.99 2.67
CA PRO A 6 -20.34 -8.44 2.54
C PRO A 6 -21.24 -8.01 3.71
N VAL A 7 -20.69 -7.92 4.92
CA VAL A 7 -21.43 -7.48 6.11
C VAL A 7 -21.73 -5.98 6.03
N LEU A 8 -20.74 -5.19 5.63
CA LEU A 8 -20.90 -3.75 5.40
C LEU A 8 -21.92 -3.47 4.29
N GLU A 9 -21.86 -4.18 3.16
CA GLU A 9 -22.84 -4.03 2.08
C GLU A 9 -24.28 -4.34 2.54
N PHE A 10 -24.45 -5.34 3.41
CA PHE A 10 -25.75 -5.68 4.00
C PHE A 10 -26.32 -4.56 4.86
N TYR A 11 -25.52 -3.96 5.75
CA TYR A 11 -25.98 -2.88 6.62
C TYR A 11 -26.05 -1.52 5.94
N SER A 12 -25.20 -1.28 4.94
CA SER A 12 -25.05 0.02 4.28
C SER A 12 -26.00 0.24 3.11
N ASN A 13 -26.93 -0.68 2.81
CA ASN A 13 -27.96 -0.51 1.77
C ASN A 13 -27.39 -0.01 0.43
N LYS A 14 -26.28 -0.61 -0.04
CA LYS A 14 -25.57 -0.24 -1.28
C LYS A 14 -24.92 1.16 -1.31
N LEU A 15 -24.62 1.76 -0.14
CA LEU A 15 -23.76 2.93 -0.09
C LEU A 15 -22.32 2.60 -0.54
N PRO A 16 -21.61 3.55 -1.18
CA PRO A 16 -20.23 3.34 -1.61
C PRO A 16 -19.31 3.19 -0.39
N LEU A 17 -18.55 2.10 -0.35
CA LEU A 17 -17.55 1.84 0.69
C LEU A 17 -16.24 2.50 0.29
N ILE A 18 -15.85 3.56 1.02
CA ILE A 18 -14.67 4.35 0.71
C ILE A 18 -13.54 3.98 1.66
N SER A 19 -12.43 3.47 1.10
CA SER A 19 -11.17 3.36 1.82
C SER A 19 -10.28 4.54 1.42
N ALA A 20 -10.11 5.51 2.32
CA ALA A 20 -9.48 6.79 1.98
C ALA A 20 -7.95 6.74 1.95
N GLY A 21 -7.32 5.93 2.80
CA GLY A 21 -5.87 5.86 2.88
C GLY A 21 -5.37 4.65 3.63
N ASN A 22 -4.10 4.33 3.38
CA ASN A 22 -3.37 3.29 4.07
C ASN A 22 -2.31 3.95 4.97
N SER A 23 -2.41 3.68 6.27
CA SER A 23 -1.54 4.24 7.30
C SER A 23 -1.16 3.16 8.30
N SER A 24 0.06 3.21 8.80
CA SER A 24 0.50 2.45 9.96
C SER A 24 0.96 3.38 11.07
N SER A 25 1.28 2.82 12.24
CA SER A 25 1.84 3.56 13.36
C SER A 25 3.18 4.23 13.01
N GLU A 26 3.93 3.69 12.05
CA GLU A 26 5.24 4.23 11.66
C GLU A 26 5.14 5.39 10.67
N THR A 27 4.17 5.34 9.75
CA THR A 27 3.98 6.37 8.71
C THR A 27 2.63 6.28 8.01
N LEU A 28 2.23 7.39 7.38
CA LEU A 28 1.17 7.39 6.37
C LEU A 28 1.77 6.97 5.03
N PHE A 29 1.36 5.82 4.51
CA PHE A 29 1.87 5.32 3.23
C PHE A 29 1.31 6.13 2.08
N GLY A 30 -0.02 6.21 2.00
CA GLY A 30 -0.65 6.67 0.79
C GLY A 30 -2.15 6.82 0.89
N ILE A 31 -2.72 7.44 -0.13
CA ILE A 31 -4.15 7.68 -0.26
C ILE A 31 -4.71 6.97 -1.47
N ASN A 32 -5.99 6.61 -1.39
CA ASN A 32 -6.71 6.13 -2.56
C ASN A 32 -7.16 7.34 -3.38
N VAL A 33 -6.59 7.49 -4.59
CA VAL A 33 -6.96 8.60 -5.49
C VAL A 33 -8.29 8.35 -6.21
N ASN A 34 -8.79 7.11 -6.21
CA ASN A 34 -10.10 6.76 -6.73
C ASN A 34 -11.02 6.24 -5.62
N PRO A 35 -11.64 7.15 -4.84
CA PRO A 35 -12.42 6.79 -3.65
C PRO A 35 -13.71 6.01 -3.97
N LEU A 36 -14.17 6.04 -5.22
CA LEU A 36 -15.40 5.35 -5.66
C LEU A 36 -15.12 3.97 -6.29
N CYS A 37 -13.88 3.51 -6.27
CA CYS A 37 -13.52 2.15 -6.69
C CYS A 37 -14.28 1.08 -5.91
N LYS A 38 -14.44 -0.09 -6.54
CA LYS A 38 -14.89 -1.28 -5.82
C LYS A 38 -13.86 -1.63 -4.74
N PRO A 39 -14.29 -2.19 -3.59
CA PRO A 39 -13.38 -2.60 -2.52
C PRO A 39 -12.27 -3.60 -2.94
N GLN A 40 -12.46 -4.30 -4.06
CA GLN A 40 -11.51 -5.26 -4.63
C GLN A 40 -10.42 -4.60 -5.47
N ASP A 41 -10.71 -3.43 -6.05
CA ASP A 41 -9.84 -2.71 -6.99
C ASP A 41 -9.23 -1.46 -6.31
N VAL A 42 -9.11 -1.48 -4.98
CA VAL A 42 -8.56 -0.36 -4.21
C VAL A 42 -7.04 -0.40 -4.30
N SER A 43 -6.46 0.63 -4.92
CA SER A 43 -5.03 0.90 -4.91
C SER A 43 -4.72 2.16 -4.10
N TYR A 44 -3.54 2.18 -3.47
CA TYR A 44 -3.07 3.32 -2.67
C TYR A 44 -1.84 3.91 -3.34
N THR A 45 -1.87 5.22 -3.58
CA THR A 45 -0.73 5.95 -4.12
C THR A 45 0.15 6.42 -2.98
N PHE A 46 1.41 5.99 -2.98
CA PHE A 46 2.38 6.40 -1.97
C PHE A 46 2.63 7.91 -2.02
N LEU A 47 2.74 8.51 -0.84
CA LEU A 47 3.01 9.93 -0.66
C LEU A 47 4.49 10.14 -0.33
N PRO A 48 5.36 10.47 -1.30
CA PRO A 48 6.82 10.53 -1.09
C PRO A 48 7.28 11.63 -0.14
N ASN A 49 6.38 12.54 0.25
CA ASN A 49 6.67 13.60 1.22
C ASN A 49 6.57 13.15 2.68
N MET A 50 5.96 11.98 2.97
CA MET A 50 5.76 11.52 4.34
C MET A 50 6.97 10.78 4.93
N SER A 51 7.56 9.88 4.15
CA SER A 51 8.72 9.08 4.52
C SER A 51 9.51 8.68 3.28
N TYR A 52 10.74 8.21 3.49
CA TYR A 52 11.47 7.51 2.43
C TYR A 52 10.97 6.07 2.32
N PHE A 53 10.68 5.62 1.09
CA PHE A 53 10.13 4.30 0.80
C PHE A 53 11.07 3.53 -0.12
N GLU A 54 11.46 2.35 0.35
CA GLU A 54 12.28 1.38 -0.36
C GLU A 54 11.50 0.07 -0.49
N PHE A 55 11.81 -0.73 -1.51
CA PHE A 55 11.05 -1.92 -1.86
C PHE A 55 11.98 -3.10 -2.07
N LEU A 56 11.73 -4.21 -1.38
CA LEU A 56 12.45 -5.46 -1.53
C LEU A 56 11.58 -6.47 -2.29
N PRO A 57 11.98 -6.94 -3.48
CA PRO A 57 11.18 -7.90 -4.25
C PRO A 57 11.06 -9.24 -3.53
N VAL A 58 9.86 -9.82 -3.54
CA VAL A 58 9.52 -11.06 -2.82
C VAL A 58 9.66 -12.30 -3.72
N ASP A 59 9.57 -12.14 -5.03
CA ASP A 59 9.70 -13.25 -5.97
C ASP A 59 11.13 -13.81 -5.98
N GLU A 60 11.24 -15.15 -5.97
CA GLU A 60 12.46 -15.97 -5.77
C GLU A 60 13.58 -15.78 -6.80
N GLY A 61 13.43 -14.86 -7.76
CA GLY A 61 14.38 -14.62 -8.85
C GLY A 61 15.24 -13.35 -8.74
N ASN A 62 15.00 -12.49 -7.74
CA ASN A 62 15.75 -11.24 -7.59
C ASN A 62 16.76 -11.31 -6.44
N ASN A 63 17.97 -10.81 -6.68
CA ASN A 63 19.15 -10.91 -5.81
C ASN A 63 19.07 -10.11 -4.49
N GLY A 64 17.87 -9.84 -3.95
CA GLY A 64 17.70 -9.01 -2.76
C GLY A 64 18.08 -7.54 -2.96
N GLU A 65 18.12 -7.07 -4.21
CA GLU A 65 18.36 -5.65 -4.51
C GLU A 65 17.13 -4.83 -4.10
N ILE A 66 17.37 -3.91 -3.17
CA ILE A 66 16.40 -2.91 -2.74
C ILE A 66 16.23 -1.91 -3.88
N VAL A 67 14.97 -1.62 -4.23
CA VAL A 67 14.62 -0.64 -5.27
C VAL A 67 13.86 0.52 -4.68
N ASP A 68 14.16 1.73 -5.16
CA ASP A 68 13.43 2.94 -4.80
C ASP A 68 12.00 2.94 -5.36
N LEU A 69 11.14 3.78 -4.77
CA LEU A 69 9.75 3.99 -5.20
C LEU A 69 9.56 4.24 -6.70
N VAL A 70 10.54 4.86 -7.38
CA VAL A 70 10.46 5.17 -8.82
C VAL A 70 10.85 3.99 -9.72
N ASN A 71 11.54 2.99 -9.17
CA ASN A 71 12.12 1.86 -9.90
C ASN A 71 11.33 0.55 -9.72
N VAL A 72 10.18 0.60 -9.04
CA VAL A 72 9.31 -0.56 -8.86
C VAL A 72 8.69 -1.01 -10.18
N LYS A 73 8.56 -2.34 -10.36
CA LYS A 73 7.98 -2.94 -11.56
C LYS A 73 6.52 -3.28 -11.33
N LEU A 74 5.72 -3.09 -12.37
CA LEU A 74 4.31 -3.41 -12.35
C LEU A 74 4.07 -4.92 -12.18
N GLY A 75 3.11 -5.28 -11.33
CA GLY A 75 2.67 -6.67 -11.13
C GLY A 75 3.55 -7.48 -10.20
N CYS A 76 4.69 -6.94 -9.75
CA CYS A 76 5.58 -7.58 -8.80
C CYS A 76 5.13 -7.33 -7.36
N LEU A 77 5.44 -8.31 -6.49
CA LEU A 77 5.24 -8.22 -5.05
C LEU A 77 6.54 -7.72 -4.39
N TYR A 78 6.39 -6.73 -3.53
CA TYR A 78 7.49 -6.13 -2.80
C TYR A 78 7.16 -6.01 -1.32
N GLU A 79 8.15 -6.24 -0.46
CA GLU A 79 8.13 -5.78 0.91
C GLU A 79 8.54 -4.32 0.97
N THR A 80 7.72 -3.50 1.64
CA THR A 80 8.00 -2.08 1.80
C THR A 80 8.83 -1.84 3.05
N LEU A 81 9.96 -1.16 2.85
CA LEU A 81 10.85 -0.62 3.85
C LEU A 81 10.59 0.88 3.97
N VAL A 82 10.46 1.35 5.20
CA VAL A 82 10.20 2.77 5.47
C VAL A 82 11.30 3.32 6.35
N THR A 83 11.83 4.48 5.96
CA THR A 83 12.62 5.33 6.85
C THR A 83 11.83 6.59 7.17
N ASN A 84 11.42 6.75 8.43
CA ASN A 84 10.69 7.93 8.88
C ASN A 84 11.63 9.01 9.43
N TYR A 85 11.10 10.24 9.55
CA TYR A 85 11.86 11.41 9.98
C TYR A 85 12.26 11.41 11.47
N PHE A 86 11.49 10.75 12.32
CA PHE A 86 11.59 10.84 13.79
C PHE A 86 12.36 9.69 14.46
N GLY A 87 12.64 8.61 13.74
CA GLY A 87 13.42 7.48 14.23
C GLY A 87 13.94 6.71 13.03
N GLY A 88 15.26 6.72 12.83
CA GLY A 88 15.97 6.03 11.75
C GLY A 88 15.91 4.51 11.83
N LEU A 89 14.71 3.97 11.96
CA LEU A 89 14.40 2.55 11.94
C LEU A 89 14.14 2.14 10.49
N TYR A 90 14.84 1.12 10.03
CA TYR A 90 14.46 0.33 8.86
C TYR A 90 13.45 -0.69 9.34
N THR A 91 12.17 -0.34 9.29
CA THR A 91 11.11 -1.27 9.67
C THR A 91 10.57 -1.93 8.40
N PHE A 92 10.53 -3.26 8.38
CA PHE A 92 9.75 -4.03 7.42
C PHE A 92 8.30 -3.97 7.85
N ILE A 93 7.42 -3.43 7.00
CA ILE A 93 6.07 -3.10 7.44
C ILE A 93 5.01 -3.90 6.69
N TYR A 94 5.01 -3.97 5.35
CA TYR A 94 3.98 -4.72 4.61
C TYR A 94 4.43 -5.27 3.26
N LEU A 95 3.78 -6.36 2.84
CA LEU A 95 3.74 -6.85 1.46
C LEU A 95 2.79 -5.98 0.63
N VAL A 96 3.32 -5.38 -0.43
CA VAL A 96 2.59 -4.52 -1.35
C VAL A 96 2.75 -5.06 -2.77
N LYS A 97 1.62 -5.20 -3.45
CA LYS A 97 1.59 -5.48 -4.89
C LYS A 97 1.52 -4.16 -5.63
N VAL A 98 2.43 -3.95 -6.58
CA VAL A 98 2.44 -2.74 -7.38
C VAL A 98 1.49 -2.91 -8.56
N GLU A 99 0.37 -2.18 -8.52
CA GLU A 99 -0.65 -2.15 -9.58
C GLU A 99 -0.86 -0.69 -10.03
N ILE A 100 -1.14 -0.49 -11.32
CA ILE A 100 -1.46 0.83 -11.89
C ILE A 100 -2.94 1.14 -11.60
N LEU A 101 -3.23 2.43 -11.42
CA LEU A 101 -4.57 3.02 -11.38
C LEU A 101 -5.27 3.01 -12.74
#